data_AF-A0A7X8V469-F1
#
_entry.id   AF-A0A7X8V469-F1
#
_cell.length_a   1.000
_cell.length_b   1.000
_cell.length_c   1.000
_cell.angle_alpha   90.00
_cell.angle_beta   90.00
_cell.angle_gamma   90.00
#
_symmetry.space_group_name_H-M   'P 1'
#
loop_
_entity.id
_entity.type
_entity.pdbx_description
1 polymer ?
#
loop_
_entity_poly.entity_id
_entity_poly.type
_entity_poly.pdbx_seq_one_letter_code
_entity_poly.pdbx_strand_id
1 'polypeptide(L)' 'MFMGEYQHSLDEKSRLIIPARFRDDLGERFVLTRGLDRSLFLYPLPEWKAIEEKMKT' A
#
# COMPACT_ATOMS: atom_id res chain seq x y z
N MET A 1 9.07 7.59 -4.39
CA MET A 1 8.62 8.29 -3.17
C MET A 1 7.10 8.46 -3.19
N PHE A 2 6.40 7.88 -2.21
CA PHE A 2 4.93 8.00 -2.08
C PHE A 2 4.56 9.32 -1.39
N MET A 3 4.08 10.31 -2.15
CA MET A 3 3.71 11.62 -1.60
C MET A 3 2.56 12.24 -2.37
N GLY A 4 1.59 12.82 -1.67
CA GLY A 4 0.42 13.47 -2.25
C GLY A 4 -0.87 12.76 -1.88
N GLU A 5 -1.99 13.43 -2.15
CA GLU A 5 -3.33 12.99 -1.78
C GLU A 5 -4.17 12.77 -3.04
N TYR A 6 -4.94 11.68 -3.06
CA TYR A 6 -5.79 11.30 -4.17
C TYR A 6 -7.13 10.82 -3.62
N GLN A 7 -8.21 11.40 -4.14
CA GLN A 7 -9.55 10.94 -3.83
C GLN A 7 -9.98 9.87 -4.84
N HIS A 8 -10.36 8.70 -4.34
CA HIS A 8 -10.83 7.59 -5.15
C HIS A 8 -12.14 7.05 -4.58
N SER A 9 -13.08 6.72 -5.46
CA SER A 9 -14.23 5.87 -5.12
C SER A 9 -13.85 4.40 -5.27
N LEU A 10 -14.50 3.55 -4.49
CA LEU A 10 -14.47 2.11 -4.74
C LEU A 10 -15.41 1.78 -5.91
N ASP A 11 -15.02 0.82 -6.72
CA ASP A 11 -15.92 0.27 -7.73
C ASP A 11 -16.89 -0.76 -7.13
N GLU A 12 -17.82 -1.25 -7.95
CA GLU A 12 -18.83 -2.25 -7.56
C GLU A 12 -18.24 -3.55 -7.01
N LYS A 13 -16.95 -3.82 -7.28
CA LYS A 13 -16.22 -5.01 -6.83
C LYS A 13 -15.28 -4.70 -5.66
N SER A 14 -15.46 -3.55 -5.00
CA SER A 14 -14.64 -3.09 -3.88
C SER A 14 -13.16 -2.92 -4.24
N ARG A 15 -12.86 -2.55 -5.49
CA ARG A 15 -11.48 -2.26 -5.94
C ARG A 15 -11.23 -0.76 -5.92
N LEU A 16 -9.97 -0.40 -5.66
CA LEU A 16 -9.45 0.97 -5.74
C LEU A 16 -8.36 1.01 -6.81
N ILE A 17 -8.34 2.07 -7.61
CA ILE A 17 -7.33 2.27 -8.65
C ILE A 17 -6.11 2.95 -8.03
N ILE A 18 -4.94 2.31 -8.13
CA ILE A 18 -3.68 2.93 -7.71
C ILE A 18 -3.24 3.98 -8.75
N PRO A 19 -2.94 5.23 -8.34
CA PRO A 19 -2.39 6.26 -9.21
C PRO A 19 -1.16 5.79 -9.99
N ALA A 20 -1.08 6.13 -11.27
CA ALA A 20 -0.03 5.64 -12.18
C ALA A 20 1.39 5.90 -11.65
N ARG A 21 1.64 7.09 -11.09
CA ARG A 21 2.93 7.50 -10.51
C ARG A 21 3.42 6.65 -9.33
N PHE A 22 2.56 5.84 -8.73
CA PHE A 22 2.92 4.96 -7.62
C PHE A 22 3.15 3.53 -8.07
N ARG A 23 2.75 3.16 -9.29
CA ARG A 23 2.82 1.76 -9.76
C ARG A 23 4.26 1.28 -9.90
N ASP A 24 5.14 2.13 -10.43
CA ASP A 24 6.55 1.77 -10.63
C ASP A 24 7.27 1.56 -9.28
N ASP A 25 7.05 2.45 -8.32
CA ASP A 25 7.62 2.35 -6.97
C ASP A 25 7.03 1.18 -6.15
N LEU A 26 5.76 0.83 -6.38
CA LEU A 26 5.06 -0.22 -5.64
C LEU A 26 5.36 -1.62 -6.19
N GLY A 27 5.61 -1.71 -7.50
CA GLY A 27 5.82 -2.95 -8.22
C GLY A 27 4.55 -3.77 -8.46
N GLU A 28 4.70 -4.93 -9.12
CA GLU A 28 3.58 -5.82 -9.46
C GLU A 28 2.93 -6.50 -8.26
N ARG A 29 3.68 -6.65 -7.16
CA ARG A 29 3.24 -7.32 -5.95
C ARG A 29 3.60 -6.46 -4.74
N PHE A 30 2.64 -6.33 -3.85
CA PHE A 30 2.72 -5.49 -2.66
C PHE A 30 1.79 -6.03 -1.57
N VAL A 31 1.92 -5.50 -0.36
CA VAL A 31 1.17 -5.96 0.81
C VAL A 31 0.26 -4.85 1.30
N LEU A 32 -1.02 -5.19 1.52
CA LEU A 32 -2.01 -4.33 2.14
C LEU A 32 -2.23 -4.82 3.57
N THR A 33 -2.19 -3.90 4.54
CA THR A 33 -2.40 -4.20 5.96
C THR A 33 -3.36 -3.20 6.59
N ARG A 34 -3.87 -3.55 7.78
CA ARG A 34 -4.66 -2.61 8.59
C ARG A 34 -3.71 -1.58 9.21
N GLY A 35 -3.98 -0.32 8.92
CA GLY A 35 -3.32 0.81 9.57
C GLY A 35 -4.02 1.24 10.86
N LEU A 36 -3.61 2.39 11.37
CA LEU A 36 -4.23 3.06 12.51
C LEU A 36 -5.53 3.76 12.08
N ASP A 37 -6.41 4.07 13.02
CA ASP A 37 -7.57 4.95 12.81
C ASP A 37 -8.46 4.60 11.60
N ARG A 38 -8.79 3.30 11.45
CA ARG A 38 -9.60 2.77 10.33
C ARG A 38 -9.00 3.04 8.95
N SER A 39 -7.67 3.14 8.86
CA SER A 39 -6.95 3.22 7.59
C SER A 39 -6.39 1.87 7.15
N LEU A 40 -5.96 1.82 5.90
CA LEU A 40 -5.19 0.73 5.32
C LEU A 40 -3.83 1.26 4.91
N PHE A 41 -2.78 0.47 5.17
CA PHE A 41 -1.42 0.78 4.74
C PHE A 41 -1.00 -0.16 3.61
N LEU A 42 -0.26 0.39 2.67
CA LEU A 42 0.23 -0.30 1.48
C LEU A 42 1.75 -0.24 1.47
N TYR A 43 2.40 -1.39 1.38
CA TYR A 43 3.85 -1.50 1.39
C TYR A 43 4.34 -2.24 0.14
N PRO A 44 5.37 -1.73 -0.54
CA PRO A 44 6.12 -2.54 -1.49
C PRO A 44 6.79 -3.71 -0.74
N LEU A 45 7.03 -4.81 -1.46
CA LEU A 45 7.55 -6.04 -0.86
C LEU A 45 8.89 -5.89 -0.10
N PRO A 46 9.89 -5.13 -0.60
CA PRO A 46 11.16 -4.96 0.13
C PRO A 46 10.97 -4.34 1.52
N GLU A 47 10.11 -3.35 1.62
CA GLU A 47 9.80 -2.60 2.84
C GLU A 47 9.02 -3.47 3.82
N TRP A 48 8.04 -4.24 3.30
CA TRP A 48 7.31 -5.20 4.12
C TRP A 48 8.24 -6.23 4.75
N LYS A 49 9.17 -6.81 3.97
CA LYS A 49 10.17 -7.75 4.48
C LYS A 49 11.02 -7.12 5.60
N ALA A 50 11.43 -5.87 5.43
CA ALA A 50 12.20 -5.17 6.46
C ALA A 50 11.40 -4.97 7.77
N ILE A 51 10.08 -4.76 7.67
CA ILE A 51 9.18 -4.70 8.84
C ILE A 51 9.05 -6.08 9.48
N GLU A 52 8.81 -7.12 8.68
CA GLU A 52 8.69 -8.51 9.17
C GLU A 52 9.95 -8.94 9.94
N GLU A 53 11.15 -8.65 9.42
CA GLU A 53 12.39 -8.98 10.12
C GLU A 53 12.52 -8.25 11.46
N LYS A 54 12.08 -6.98 11.54
CA LYS A 54 12.10 -6.22 12.79
C LYS A 54 11.13 -6.76 13.84
N MET A 55 10.04 -7.39 13.43
CA MET A 55 9.03 -7.96 14.33
C MET A 55 9.38 -9.36 14.85
N LYS A 56 10.41 -10.02 14.29
CA LYS A 56 10.86 -11.34 14.73
C LYS A 56 11.71 -11.32 16.01
N THR A 57 12.01 -10.12 16.54
CA THR A 57 12.77 -9.91 17.79
C THR A 57 11.83 -9.37 18.86
#